data_AF-A0A7C5J414-F1
#
_entry.id   AF-A0A7C5J414-F1
#
_cell.length_a   1.000
_cell.length_b   1.000
_cell.length_c   1.000
_cell.angle_alpha   90.00
_cell.angle_beta   90.00
_cell.angle_gamma   90.00
#
_symmetry.space_group_name_H-M   'P 1'
#
loop_
_entity.id
_entity.type
_entity.pdbx_description
1 polymer ?
#
loop_
_entity_poly.entity_id
_entity_poly.type
_entity_poly.pdbx_seq_one_letter_code
_entity_poly.pdbx_strand_id
1 'polypeptide(L)' 'GLDSIDALELAMAIDKKYGVRIKADDEQNQQIFSNVRSLAVYVGQHRAA' A
#
# COMPACT_ATOMS: atom_id res chain seq x y z
N GLY A 1 -8.92 -13.23 -4.00
CA GLY A 1 -7.48 -12.97 -3.75
C GLY A 1 -7.43 -11.72 -2.93
N LEU A 2 -6.35 -10.95 -2.95
CA LEU A 2 -6.52 -9.53 -2.71
C LEU A 2 -7.14 -8.98 -4.00
N ASP A 3 -8.45 -8.81 -4.03
CA ASP A 3 -9.11 -8.37 -5.24
C ASP A 3 -8.83 -6.87 -5.45
N SER A 4 -8.95 -6.39 -6.68
CA SER A 4 -8.51 -5.04 -7.07
C SER A 4 -9.22 -3.90 -6.31
N ILE A 5 -10.36 -4.18 -5.69
CA ILE A 5 -11.08 -3.25 -4.80
C ILE A 5 -10.43 -3.20 -3.41
N ASP A 6 -10.10 -4.36 -2.82
CA ASP A 6 -9.50 -4.43 -1.48
C ASP A 6 -8.14 -3.71 -1.42
N ALA A 7 -7.34 -3.83 -2.48
CA ALA A 7 -6.04 -3.15 -2.57
C ALA A 7 -6.20 -1.62 -2.59
N LEU A 8 -7.25 -1.11 -3.25
CA LEU A 8 -7.55 0.31 -3.29
C LEU A 8 -7.99 0.83 -1.92
N GLU A 9 -8.87 0.10 -1.23
CA GLU A 9 -9.29 0.46 0.13
C GLU A 9 -8.12 0.45 1.11
N LEU A 10 -7.22 -0.53 1.00
CA LEU A 10 -5.99 -0.58 1.80
C LEU A 10 -5.06 0.60 1.48
N ALA A 11 -4.88 0.95 0.21
CA ALA A 11 -4.09 2.12 -0.19
C ALA A 11 -4.64 3.42 0.43
N MET A 12 -5.96 3.60 0.38
CA MET A 12 -6.63 4.76 0.99
C MET A 12 -6.50 4.79 2.51
N ALA A 13 -6.63 3.63 3.17
CA ALA A 13 -6.46 3.51 4.61
C ALA A 13 -5.02 3.81 5.05
N ILE A 14 -4.03 3.39 4.27
CA ILE A 14 -2.61 3.64 4.52
C ILE A 14 -2.28 5.13 4.38
N ASP A 15 -2.78 5.78 3.33
CA ASP A 15 -2.62 7.24 3.16
C ASP A 15 -3.21 7.99 4.35
N LYS A 16 -4.44 7.66 4.73
CA LYS A 16 -5.12 8.31 5.86
C LYS A 16 -4.42 8.08 7.21
N LYS A 17 -3.84 6.90 7.44
CA LYS A 17 -3.26 6.52 8.74
C LYS A 17 -1.79 6.89 8.87
N TYR A 18 -1.02 6.78 7.80
CA TYR A 18 0.44 6.90 7.81
C TYR A 18 0.97 8.01 6.90
N GLY A 19 0.11 8.71 6.15
CA GLY A 19 0.52 9.73 5.17
C GLY A 19 1.26 9.17 3.96
N VAL A 20 1.16 7.86 3.74
CA VAL A 20 1.86 7.15 2.65
C VAL A 20 0.89 6.94 1.50
N ARG A 21 1.16 7.56 0.34
CA ARG A 21 0.34 7.35 -0.87
C ARG A 21 0.88 6.20 -1.70
N ILE A 22 0.00 5.26 -2.01
CA ILE A 22 0.23 4.19 -2.97
C ILE A 22 -0.67 4.48 -4.18
N LYS A 23 -0.08 4.63 -5.38
CA LYS A 23 -0.84 4.97 -6.60
C LYS A 23 -1.42 3.72 -7.21
N ALA A 24 -2.71 3.71 -7.55
CA ALA A 24 -3.40 2.51 -8.04
C ALA A 24 -2.85 1.94 -9.38
N ASP A 25 -2.22 2.77 -10.20
CA ASP A 25 -1.65 2.43 -11.51
C ASP A 25 -0.16 2.04 -11.48
N ASP A 26 0.44 1.95 -10.29
CA ASP A 26 1.84 1.56 -10.15
C ASP A 26 2.04 0.06 -10.37
N GLU A 27 2.96 -0.31 -11.26
CA GLU A 27 3.34 -1.70 -11.51
C GLU A 27 3.87 -2.38 -10.24
N GLN A 28 4.42 -1.60 -9.30
CA GLN A 28 4.88 -2.09 -8.00
C GLN A 28 3.75 -2.50 -7.06
N ASN A 29 2.49 -2.11 -7.31
CA ASN A 29 1.37 -2.44 -6.43
C ASN A 29 1.22 -3.93 -6.22
N GLN A 30 1.39 -4.74 -7.27
CA GLN A 30 1.31 -6.18 -7.13
C GLN A 30 2.35 -6.72 -6.14
N GLN A 31 3.56 -6.13 -6.12
CA GLN A 31 4.61 -6.50 -5.18
C GLN A 31 4.36 -5.96 -3.78
N ILE A 32 3.91 -4.71 -3.66
CA ILE A 32 3.60 -4.04 -2.39
C ILE A 32 2.47 -4.78 -1.67
N PHE A 33 1.42 -5.15 -2.39
CA PHE A 33 0.24 -5.83 -1.86
C PHE A 33 0.34 -7.36 -1.88
N SER A 34 1.44 -7.94 -2.37
CA SER A 34 1.62 -9.40 -2.44
C SER A 34 1.53 -10.10 -1.09
N ASN A 35 1.94 -9.41 -0.01
CA ASN A 35 1.85 -9.90 1.36
C ASN A 35 2.00 -8.74 2.37
N VAL A 36 1.63 -9.00 3.62
CA VAL A 36 1.66 -8.01 4.71
C VAL A 36 3.09 -7.49 5.00
N ARG A 37 4.12 -8.31 4.81
CA ARG A 37 5.51 -7.90 5.05
C ARG A 37 5.97 -6.87 4.02
N SER A 38 5.72 -7.10 2.73
CA SER A 38 6.03 -6.15 1.66
C SER A 38 5.34 -4.80 1.91
N LEU A 39 4.05 -4.85 2.27
CA LEU A 39 3.27 -3.66 2.59
C LEU A 39 3.86 -2.89 3.79
N ALA A 40 4.21 -3.60 4.88
CA ALA A 40 4.78 -2.99 6.06
C ALA A 40 6.15 -2.35 5.81
N VAL A 41 7.00 -3.00 4.99
CA VAL A 41 8.29 -2.44 4.57
C VAL A 41 8.09 -1.15 3.77
N TYR A 42 7.19 -1.17 2.78
CA TYR A 42 6.89 0.00 1.97
C TYR A 42 6.41 1.19 2.82
N VAL A 43 5.44 0.96 3.70
CA VAL A 43 4.92 1.98 4.62
C VAL A 43 6.01 2.50 5.56
N GLY A 44 6.86 1.61 6.09
CA GLY A 44 7.95 1.98 6.98
C GLY A 44 9.03 2.86 6.32
N GLN A 45 9.28 2.65 5.02
CA GLN A 45 10.23 3.45 4.23
C GLN A 45 9.68 4.81 3.81
N HIS A 46 8.36 4.92 3.59
CA HIS A 46 7.74 6.11 3.01
C HIS A 46 6.98 6.98 4.03
N ARG A 47 6.79 6.52 5.27
CA ARG A 47 6.20 7.36 6.33
C ARG A 47 7.11 8.56 6.57
N ALA A 48 6.53 9.76 6.57
CA ALA A 48 7.22 10.94 7.09
C ALA A 48 7.45 10.76 8.60
N ALA A 49 8.64 11.12 9.09
CA ALA A 49 8.99 11.08 10.50
C ALA A 49 8.17 12.07 11.33
#